data_AF-A0A3N2RI13-F1
#
_entry.id   AF-A0A3N2RI13-F1
#
_cell.length_a   1.000
_cell.length_b   1.000
_cell.length_c   1.000
_cell.angle_alpha   90.00
_cell.angle_beta   90.00
_cell.angle_gamma   90.00
#
_symmetry.space_group_name_H-M   'P 1'
#
loop_
_entity.id
_entity.type
_entity.pdbx_description
1 polymer ?
#
loop_
_entity_poly.entity_id
_entity_poly.type
_entity_poly.pdbx_seq_one_letter_code
_entity_poly.pdbx_strand_id
1 'polypeptide(L)'
;MDFDMDEETAARIQRDVLLYMLHVALVEIRAAESLNAAKKISDIFHNLPMELSFRSTREDLDVLLDELLERAQRWGMDDYIRNLNALALRSVGKAPRGGEEFTGERSGF
;
A
#
# COMPACT_ATOMS: atom_id res chain seq x y z
N MET A 1 9.81 -26.48 0.04
CA MET A 1 9.85 -26.20 -1.40
C MET A 1 9.46 -24.75 -1.51
N ASP A 2 10.45 -23.87 -1.51
CA ASP A 2 10.21 -22.47 -1.86
C ASP A 2 9.91 -22.49 -3.35
N PHE A 3 8.64 -22.26 -3.70
CA PHE A 3 8.30 -21.95 -5.07
C PHE A 3 9.05 -20.65 -5.37
N ASP A 4 10.01 -20.68 -6.29
CA ASP A 4 10.58 -19.46 -6.87
C ASP A 4 9.39 -18.64 -7.36
N MET A 5 9.03 -17.62 -6.58
CA MET A 5 8.00 -16.68 -6.94
C MET A 5 8.58 -15.89 -8.09
N ASP A 6 7.94 -15.98 -9.25
CA ASP A 6 8.40 -15.24 -10.41
C ASP A 6 8.40 -13.73 -10.11
N GLU A 7 9.36 -13.03 -10.71
CA GLU A 7 9.64 -11.63 -10.39
C GLU A 7 8.45 -10.71 -10.67
N GLU A 8 7.61 -11.06 -11.65
CA GLU A 8 6.38 -10.34 -11.97
C GLU A 8 5.34 -10.50 -10.86
N THR A 9 5.14 -11.72 -10.35
CA THR A 9 4.29 -11.98 -9.18
C THR A 9 4.79 -11.22 -7.96
N ALA A 10 6.11 -11.21 -7.71
CA ALA A 10 6.69 -10.48 -6.58
C ALA A 10 6.48 -8.96 -6.71
N ALA A 11 6.74 -8.38 -7.90
CA ALA A 11 6.49 -6.97 -8.19
C ALA A 11 5.01 -6.60 -8.04
N ARG A 12 4.09 -7.46 -8.50
CA ARG A 12 2.65 -7.25 -8.33
C ARG A 12 2.25 -7.21 -6.86
N ILE A 13 2.70 -8.18 -6.05
CA ILE A 13 2.42 -8.22 -4.61
C ILE A 13 2.94 -6.95 -3.94
N GLN A 14 4.16 -6.53 -4.26
CA GLN A 14 4.75 -5.32 -3.66
C GLN A 14 3.98 -4.05 -4.07
N ARG A 15 3.52 -3.96 -5.32
CA ARG A 15 2.64 -2.87 -5.77
C ARG A 15 1.32 -2.87 -4.99
N ASP A 16 0.69 -4.02 -4.81
CA ASP A 16 -0.57 -4.14 -4.07
C ASP A 16 -0.39 -3.72 -2.60
N VAL A 17 0.75 -4.05 -2.00
CA VAL A 17 1.14 -3.61 -0.65
C VAL A 17 1.21 -2.08 -0.60
N LEU A 18 1.97 -1.44 -1.48
CA LEU A 18 2.09 0.03 -1.52
C LEU A 18 0.74 0.73 -1.77
N LEU A 19 -0.10 0.18 -2.64
CA LEU A 19 -1.46 0.69 -2.89
C LEU A 19 -2.35 0.55 -1.65
N TYR A 20 -2.25 -0.57 -0.92
CA TYR A 20 -2.96 -0.74 0.33
C TYR A 20 -2.52 0.29 1.38
N MET A 21 -1.21 0.52 1.51
CA MET A 21 -0.67 1.55 2.41
C MET A 21 -1.20 2.94 2.03
N LEU A 22 -1.21 3.28 0.73
CA LEU A 22 -1.77 4.53 0.22
C LEU A 22 -3.26 4.66 0.57
N HIS A 23 -4.03 3.58 0.39
CA HIS A 23 -5.46 3.57 0.71
C HIS A 23 -5.69 3.92 2.18
N VAL A 24 -4.98 3.27 3.11
CA VAL A 24 -5.09 3.56 4.55
C VAL A 24 -4.67 4.99 4.84
N ALA A 25 -3.55 5.46 4.26
CA ALA A 25 -3.08 6.83 4.46
C ALA A 25 -4.14 7.88 4.05
N LEU A 26 -4.84 7.67 2.94
CA LEU A 26 -5.92 8.56 2.49
C LEU A 26 -7.11 8.55 3.45
N VAL A 27 -7.47 7.38 4.00
CA VAL A 27 -8.52 7.26 5.03
C VAL A 27 -8.12 8.02 6.30
N GLU A 28 -6.87 7.87 6.76
CA GLU A 28 -6.38 8.55 7.95
C GLU A 28 -6.30 10.07 7.75
N ILE A 29 -5.85 10.56 6.59
CA ILE A 29 -5.87 12.00 6.26
C ILE A 29 -7.29 12.55 6.35
N ARG A 30 -8.28 11.82 5.82
CA ARG A 30 -9.69 12.22 5.87
C ARG A 30 -10.24 12.22 7.30
N ALA A 31 -9.81 11.29 8.13
CA ALA A 31 -10.26 11.15 9.51
C ALA A 31 -9.50 12.04 10.51
N ALA A 32 -8.41 12.70 10.09
CA ALA A 32 -7.55 13.47 10.97
C ALA A 32 -8.29 14.67 11.59
N GLU A 33 -8.29 14.73 12.92
CA GLU A 33 -8.88 15.83 13.69
C GLU A 33 -7.99 17.09 13.74
N SER A 34 -6.74 16.99 13.28
CA SER A 34 -5.82 18.11 13.20
C SER A 34 -5.14 18.20 11.84
N LEU A 35 -4.99 19.44 11.35
CA LEU A 35 -4.28 19.72 10.10
C LEU A 35 -2.83 19.24 10.16
N ASN A 36 -2.20 19.28 11.34
CA ASN A 36 -0.82 18.81 11.52
C ASN A 36 -0.70 17.29 11.30
N ALA A 37 -1.64 16.49 11.82
CA ALA A 37 -1.64 15.05 11.59
C ALA A 37 -1.86 14.70 10.11
N ALA A 38 -2.86 15.33 9.47
CA ALA A 38 -3.11 15.18 8.04
C ALA A 38 -1.88 15.55 7.19
N LYS A 39 -1.22 16.66 7.52
CA LYS A 39 -0.03 17.14 6.82
C LYS A 39 1.12 16.12 6.89
N LYS A 40 1.41 15.57 8.07
CA LYS A 40 2.50 14.59 8.24
C LYS A 40 2.30 13.37 7.35
N ILE A 41 1.09 12.81 7.33
CA ILE A 41 0.77 11.63 6.51
C ILE A 41 0.82 11.99 5.02
N SER A 42 0.25 13.13 4.63
CA SER A 42 0.31 13.62 3.25
C SER A 42 1.76 13.80 2.76
N ASP A 43 2.63 14.41 3.56
CA ASP A 43 4.03 14.63 3.21
C ASP A 43 4.81 13.31 3.00
N ILE A 44 4.38 12.22 3.62
CA ILE A 44 4.98 10.89 3.41
C ILE A 44 4.51 10.29 2.07
N PHE A 45 3.20 10.32 1.81
CA PHE A 45 2.58 9.57 0.70
C PHE A 45 2.36 10.34 -0.61
N HIS A 46 2.48 11.68 -0.62
CA HIS A 46 2.07 12.51 -1.76
C HIS A 46 2.66 12.12 -3.13
N ASN A 47 3.90 11.63 -3.16
CA ASN A 47 4.56 11.23 -4.42
C ASN A 47 4.22 9.81 -4.86
N LEU A 48 3.78 8.95 -3.94
CA LEU A 48 3.60 7.53 -4.20
C LEU A 48 2.65 7.23 -5.37
N PRO A 49 1.49 7.90 -5.54
CA PRO A 49 0.61 7.66 -6.68
C PRO A 49 1.29 7.89 -8.03
N MET A 50 2.09 8.97 -8.13
CA MET A 50 2.78 9.32 -9.36
C MET A 50 3.91 8.33 -9.64
N GLU A 51 4.72 8.01 -8.63
CA GLU A 51 5.85 7.08 -8.78
C GLU A 51 5.39 5.67 -9.16
N LEU A 52 4.28 5.16 -8.60
CA LEU A 52 3.71 3.85 -8.93
C LEU A 52 3.29 3.70 -10.40
N SER A 53 3.09 4.82 -11.11
CA SER A 53 2.76 4.82 -12.53
C SER A 53 3.99 4.72 -13.45
N PHE A 54 5.18 5.09 -12.94
CA PHE A 54 6.43 5.05 -13.69
C PHE A 54 7.32 3.86 -13.33
N ARG A 55 7.17 3.34 -12.11
CA ARG A 55 7.97 2.25 -11.56
C ARG A 55 7.19 0.95 -11.60
N SER A 56 7.80 -0.14 -12.07
CA SER A 56 7.08 -1.40 -12.29
C SER A 56 7.80 -2.66 -11.85
N THR A 57 9.13 -2.61 -11.70
CA THR A 57 9.90 -3.75 -11.21
C THR A 57 9.78 -3.85 -9.69
N ARG A 58 10.05 -5.05 -9.16
CA ARG A 58 10.07 -5.26 -7.71
C ARG A 58 11.09 -4.35 -7.03
N GLU A 59 12.29 -4.26 -7.58
CA GLU A 59 13.37 -3.42 -7.06
C GLU A 59 12.93 -1.94 -6.97
N ASP A 60 12.31 -1.41 -8.03
CA ASP A 60 11.80 -0.04 -8.01
C ASP A 60 10.76 0.20 -6.89
N LEU A 61 9.92 -0.81 -6.64
CA LEU A 61 8.85 -0.75 -5.63
C LEU A 61 9.41 -0.90 -4.21
N ASP A 62 10.46 -1.69 -4.03
CA ASP A 62 11.21 -1.78 -2.77
C ASP A 62 11.89 -0.43 -2.45
N VAL A 63 12.49 0.22 -3.45
CA VAL A 63 13.02 1.59 -3.31
C VAL A 63 11.93 2.58 -2.91
N LEU A 64 10.71 2.45 -3.44
CA LEU A 64 9.61 3.32 -3.02
C LEU A 64 9.23 3.14 -1.55
N LEU A 65 9.27 1.92 -1.03
CA LEU A 65 9.05 1.68 0.40
C LEU A 65 10.12 2.37 1.25
N ASP A 66 11.38 2.29 0.83
CA ASP A 66 12.49 2.97 1.51
C ASP A 66 12.32 4.50 1.48
N GLU A 67 11.91 5.07 0.35
CA GLU A 67 11.61 6.51 0.27
C GLU A 67 10.47 6.94 1.22
N LEU A 68 9.45 6.10 1.41
CA LEU A 68 8.39 6.36 2.39
C LEU A 68 8.95 6.38 3.83
N LEU A 69 9.83 5.42 4.16
CA LEU A 69 10.49 5.35 5.46
C LEU A 69 11.38 6.58 5.71
N GLU A 70 12.15 7.02 4.71
CA GLU A 70 12.98 8.23 4.81
C GLU A 70 12.15 9.49 5.06
N ARG A 71 11.02 9.65 4.34
CA ARG A 71 10.10 10.77 4.57
C ARG A 71 9.47 10.71 5.96
N ALA A 72 9.13 9.50 6.43
CA ALA A 72 8.51 9.30 7.73
C ALA A 72 9.47 9.59 8.90
N GLN A 73 10.76 9.30 8.75
CA GLN A 73 11.78 9.64 9.75
C GLN A 73 11.80 11.14 10.08
N ARG A 74 11.58 12.01 9.08
CA ARG A 74 11.51 13.48 9.28
C ARG A 74 10.41 13.90 10.25
N TRP A 75 9.40 13.05 10.42
CA TRP A 75 8.26 13.28 11.30
C TRP A 75 8.23 12.36 12.54
N GLY A 76 9.23 11.49 12.70
CA GLY A 76 9.24 10.44 13.74
C GLY A 76 8.13 9.40 13.56
N MET A 77 7.76 9.09 12.31
CA MET A 77 6.67 8.18 11.95
C MET A 77 7.16 6.89 11.28
N ASP A 78 8.43 6.55 11.44
CA ASP A 78 9.03 5.35 10.83
C ASP A 78 8.39 4.05 11.36
N ASP A 79 8.12 3.97 12.66
CA ASP A 79 7.39 2.83 13.23
C ASP A 79 5.97 2.70 12.68
N TYR A 80 5.29 3.82 12.43
CA TYR A 80 3.98 3.83 11.79
C TYR A 80 4.05 3.20 10.39
N ILE A 81 5.02 3.61 9.55
CA ILE A 81 5.17 3.05 8.20
C ILE A 81 5.55 1.57 8.24
N ARG A 82 6.44 1.13 9.15
CA ARG A 82 6.77 -0.30 9.30
C ARG A 82 5.56 -1.14 9.69
N ASN A 83 4.77 -0.66 10.65
CA ASN A 83 3.55 -1.33 11.08
C ASN A 83 2.49 -1.36 9.96
N LEU A 84 2.36 -0.27 9.20
CA LEU A 84 1.44 -0.20 8.08
C LEU A 84 1.85 -1.14 6.94
N ASN A 85 3.15 -1.27 6.65
CA ASN A 85 3.67 -2.26 5.70
C ASN A 85 3.37 -3.70 6.16
N ALA A 86 3.61 -4.01 7.44
CA ALA A 86 3.28 -5.32 8.01
C ALA A 86 1.77 -5.64 7.92
N LEU A 87 0.92 -4.63 8.14
CA LEU A 87 -0.53 -4.75 7.96
C LEU A 87 -0.89 -5.01 6.49
N ALA A 88 -0.32 -4.23 5.57
CA ALA A 88 -0.54 -4.34 4.13
C ALA A 88 -0.16 -5.74 3.60
N LEU A 89 1.02 -6.26 3.98
CA LEU A 89 1.46 -7.61 3.65
C LEU A 89 0.45 -8.69 4.08
N ARG A 90 -0.10 -8.56 5.29
CA ARG A 90 -1.12 -9.49 5.81
C ARG A 90 -2.45 -9.35 5.06
N SER A 91 -2.82 -8.15 4.64
CA SER A 91 -4.07 -7.87 3.96
C SER A 91 -4.05 -8.32 2.51
N VAL A 92 -2.97 -8.05 1.78
CA VAL A 92 -2.77 -8.51 0.39
C VAL A 92 -2.74 -10.04 0.33
N GLY A 93 -2.10 -10.70 1.30
CA GLY A 93 -2.11 -12.16 1.41
C GLY A 93 -3.48 -12.79 1.75
N LYS A 94 -4.44 -12.00 2.25
CA LYS A 94 -5.80 -12.45 2.63
C LYS A 94 -6.88 -12.05 1.63
N ALA A 95 -6.59 -11.17 0.68
CA ALA A 95 -7.58 -10.75 -0.31
C ALA A 95 -8.01 -11.97 -1.14
N PRO A 96 -9.32 -12.28 -1.26
CA PRO A 96 -9.77 -13.28 -2.21
C PRO A 96 -9.28 -12.85 -3.59
N ARG A 97 -8.57 -13.75 -4.27
CA ARG A 97 -8.14 -13.54 -5.65
C ARG A 97 -9.41 -13.45 -6.50
N GLY A 98 -9.89 -12.23 -6.73
CA GLY A 98 -11.14 -11.95 -7.42
C GLY A 98 -11.01 -12.29 -8.91
N GLY A 99 -11.40 -13.52 -9.24
CA GLY A 99 -11.69 -14.01 -10.57
C GLY A 99 -12.86 -14.98 -10.54
N GLU A 100 -13.84 -14.74 -9.67
CA GLU A 100 -15.18 -15.32 -9.83
C GLU A 100 -16.10 -14.15 -10.20
N GLU A 101 -16.62 -14.24 -11.43
CA GLU A 101 -17.65 -13.36 -11.95
C GLU A 101 -18.78 -13.27 -10.93
N PHE A 102 -19.07 -12.03 -10.48
CA PHE A 102 -20.31 -11.73 -9.80
C PHE A 102 -21.45 -11.94 -10.80
N THR A 103 -21.92 -13.18 -10.92
CA THR A 103 -23.16 -13.52 -11.62
C THR A 103 -24.28 -13.02 -10.73
N GLY A 104 -24.68 -11.77 -10.97
CA GLY A 104 -25.74 -11.10 -10.24
C GLY A 104 -27.09 -11.76 -10.46
N GLU A 105 -27.33 -12.89 -9.81
CA GLU A 105 -28.69 -13.30 -9.49
C GLU A 105 -29.16 -12.49 -8.29
N ARG A 106 -29.90 -11.43 -8.61
CA ARG A 106 -30.76 -10.75 -7.65
C ARG A 106 -31.79 -11.75 -7.14
N SER A 107 -31.51 -12.38 -6.00
CA SER A 107 -32.55 -13.06 -5.24
C SER A 107 -33.36 -11.99 -4.50
N GLY A 108 -34.58 -11.78 -4.97
CA GLY A 108 -35.56 -10.95 -4.28
C GLY A 108 -36.08 -11.67 -3.05
N PHE A 109 -36.06 -10.99 -1.92
CA PHE A 109 -37.03 -11.04 -0.83
C PHE A 109 -36.99 -9.70 -0.09
#